data_AF-A0A2D9Y056-F1
#
_entry.id   AF-A0A2D9Y056-F1
#
_cell.length_a   1.000
_cell.length_b   1.000
_cell.length_c   1.000
_cell.angle_alpha   90.00
_cell.angle_beta   90.00
_cell.angle_gamma   90.00
#
_symmetry.space_group_name_H-M   'P 1'
#
loop_
_entity.id
_entity.type
_entity.pdbx_description
1 polymer ?
#
loop_
_entity_poly.entity_id
_entity_poly.type
_entity_poly.pdbx_seq_one_letter_code
_entity_poly.pdbx_strand_id
1 'polypeptide(L)'
;MTYFVLVIKKQNLFLSHFYFISQFILLSLFYERIIGKKYLRVILYSILFLLCIQYYLNPQLISQYNSLGIGVTQSLLILYSILYLAKSLKIDKIDFLIINVGLLIYLIVSVLVFVAGNLSLDLNIPKKLYRILIYINLIFYIIFQTLIFIEWRKNYYKKTLRS
;
A
#
# COMPACT_ATOMS: atom_id res chain seq x y z
N MET A 1 -0.26 1.30 23.73
CA MET A 1 0.66 0.32 23.10
C MET A 1 -0.16 -0.50 22.11
N THR A 2 0.05 -0.32 20.81
CA THR A 2 -0.91 -0.75 19.77
C THR A 2 -1.04 -2.27 19.73
N TYR A 3 -2.26 -2.85 19.72
CA TYR A 3 -2.48 -4.32 19.75
C TYR A 3 -1.81 -5.06 18.57
N PHE A 4 -1.57 -4.34 17.47
CA PHE A 4 -0.69 -4.74 16.37
C PHE A 4 0.68 -5.27 16.85
N VAL A 5 1.26 -4.62 17.88
CA VAL A 5 2.54 -4.96 18.53
C VAL A 5 2.47 -6.21 19.42
N LEU A 6 1.27 -6.60 19.88
CA LEU A 6 1.10 -7.81 20.70
C LEU A 6 0.95 -9.06 19.84
N VAL A 7 0.32 -8.94 18.67
CA VAL A 7 0.17 -10.06 17.71
C VAL A 7 1.46 -10.27 16.92
N ILE A 8 2.17 -9.18 16.59
CA ILE A 8 3.47 -9.21 15.94
C ILE A 8 4.51 -8.86 17.00
N LYS A 9 5.23 -9.85 17.53
CA LYS A 9 6.34 -9.65 18.50
C LYS A 9 7.12 -8.36 18.14
N LYS A 10 7.53 -7.61 19.18
CA LYS A 10 8.31 -6.35 19.19
C LYS A 10 9.39 -6.21 18.09
N GLN A 11 9.90 -7.32 17.55
CA GLN A 11 10.95 -7.40 16.54
C GLN A 11 10.53 -6.98 15.11
N ASN A 12 9.23 -7.00 14.72
CA ASN A 12 8.85 -6.71 13.32
C ASN A 12 8.18 -5.34 13.09
N LEU A 13 8.02 -4.48 14.11
CA LEU A 13 7.50 -3.12 13.90
C LEU A 13 8.41 -2.28 13.03
N PHE A 14 9.72 -2.38 13.30
CA PHE A 14 10.73 -1.75 12.47
C PHE A 14 10.53 -2.13 11.00
N LEU A 15 10.38 -3.43 10.72
CA LEU A 15 10.20 -3.96 9.38
C LEU A 15 8.92 -3.44 8.69
N SER A 16 7.85 -3.17 9.46
CA SER A 16 6.62 -2.61 8.89
C SER A 16 6.82 -1.21 8.30
N HIS A 17 7.68 -0.37 8.90
CA HIS A 17 8.00 0.95 8.33
C HIS A 17 8.69 0.83 6.97
N PHE A 18 9.69 -0.05 6.88
CA PHE A 18 10.37 -0.32 5.60
C PHE A 18 9.42 -0.85 4.56
N TYR A 19 8.51 -1.74 4.95
CA TYR A 19 7.50 -2.28 4.05
C TYR A 19 6.63 -1.16 3.46
N PHE A 20 6.04 -0.30 4.30
CA PHE A 20 5.14 0.76 3.83
C PHE A 20 5.86 1.83 3.01
N ILE A 21 7.06 2.23 3.42
CA ILE A 21 7.86 3.21 2.68
C ILE A 21 8.29 2.64 1.32
N SER A 22 8.78 1.40 1.29
CA SER A 22 9.19 0.74 0.04
C SER A 22 8.01 0.55 -0.90
N GLN A 23 6.86 0.09 -0.36
CA GLN A 23 5.62 -0.03 -1.11
C GLN A 23 5.20 1.32 -1.70
N PHE A 24 5.25 2.40 -0.90
CA PHE A 24 4.92 3.76 -1.35
C PHE A 24 5.84 4.25 -2.47
N ILE A 25 7.15 4.03 -2.35
CA ILE A 25 8.13 4.42 -3.37
C ILE A 25 7.87 3.68 -4.68
N LEU A 26 7.81 2.34 -4.63
CA LEU A 26 7.64 1.51 -5.83
C LEU A 26 6.35 1.83 -6.56
N LEU A 27 5.24 1.92 -5.82
CA LEU A 27 3.94 2.20 -6.42
C LEU A 27 3.81 3.65 -6.90
N SER A 28 4.39 4.63 -6.21
CA SER A 28 4.39 6.02 -6.69
C SER A 28 5.14 6.16 -8.02
N LEU A 29 6.29 5.50 -8.16
CA LEU A 29 7.04 5.48 -9.42
C LEU A 29 6.28 4.73 -10.53
N PHE A 30 5.62 3.63 -10.19
CA PHE A 30 4.73 2.91 -11.11
C PHE A 30 3.60 3.82 -11.61
N TYR A 31 2.88 4.50 -10.70
CA TYR A 31 1.81 5.43 -11.06
C TYR A 31 2.30 6.63 -11.86
N GLU A 32 3.47 7.19 -11.51
CA GLU A 32 4.10 8.24 -12.30
C GLU A 32 4.27 7.81 -13.76
N ARG A 33 4.74 6.58 -13.98
CA ARG A 33 5.00 6.05 -15.31
C ARG A 33 3.74 5.78 -16.13
N ILE A 34 2.70 5.19 -15.53
CA ILE A 34 1.46 4.85 -16.26
C ILE A 34 0.50 6.05 -16.39
N ILE A 35 0.49 6.97 -15.42
CA ILE A 35 -0.32 8.19 -15.49
C ILE A 35 0.39 9.24 -16.35
N GLY A 36 1.73 9.26 -16.36
CA GLY A 36 2.54 10.17 -17.17
C GLY A 36 2.61 11.59 -16.61
N LYS A 37 2.42 11.76 -15.30
CA LYS A 37 2.34 13.06 -14.64
C LYS A 37 3.49 13.25 -13.65
N LYS A 38 4.39 14.19 -13.97
CA LYS A 38 5.61 14.47 -13.18
C LYS A 38 5.32 14.96 -11.75
N TYR A 39 4.15 15.56 -11.49
CA TYR A 39 3.79 16.01 -10.13
C TYR A 39 3.71 14.86 -9.13
N LEU A 40 3.44 13.62 -9.57
CA LEU A 40 3.42 12.45 -8.70
C LEU A 40 4.80 12.17 -8.08
N ARG A 41 5.88 12.45 -8.83
CA ARG A 41 7.25 12.37 -8.34
C ARG A 41 7.56 13.47 -7.31
N VAL A 42 7.04 14.68 -7.54
CA VAL A 42 7.17 15.77 -6.56
C VAL A 42 6.49 15.40 -5.25
N ILE A 43 5.26 14.88 -5.30
CA ILE A 43 4.53 14.41 -4.11
C ILE A 43 5.31 13.29 -3.41
N LEU A 44 5.84 12.31 -4.15
CA LEU A 44 6.68 11.25 -3.59
C LEU A 44 7.85 11.82 -2.78
N TYR A 45 8.66 12.70 -3.37
CA TYR A 45 9.81 13.27 -2.66
C TYR A 45 9.40 14.16 -1.48
N SER A 46 8.34 14.95 -1.62
CA SER A 46 7.82 15.77 -0.52
C SER A 46 7.39 14.90 0.68
N ILE A 47 6.68 13.80 0.43
CA ILE A 47 6.22 12.91 1.51
C ILE A 47 7.41 12.18 2.16
N LEU A 48 8.38 11.69 1.38
CA LEU A 48 9.59 11.09 1.94
C LEU A 48 10.37 12.08 2.80
N PHE A 49 10.51 13.32 2.34
CA PHE A 49 11.17 14.39 3.10
C PHE A 49 10.45 14.69 4.42
N LEU A 50 9.11 14.79 4.39
CA LEU A 50 8.29 14.97 5.59
C LEU A 50 8.43 13.80 6.57
N LEU A 51 8.49 12.55 6.08
CA LEU A 51 8.73 11.39 6.91
C LEU A 51 10.12 11.43 7.54
N CYS A 52 11.17 11.80 6.79
CA CYS A 52 12.51 11.98 7.34
C CYS A 52 12.54 13.03 8.47
N ILE A 53 11.89 14.18 8.27
CA ILE A 53 11.74 15.20 9.32
C ILE A 53 11.00 14.61 10.54
N GLN A 54 9.91 13.88 10.31
CA GLN A 54 9.12 13.28 11.38
C GLN A 54 9.96 12.31 12.23
N TYR A 55 10.75 11.43 11.59
CA TYR A 55 11.63 10.50 12.29
C TYR A 55 12.83 11.19 12.96
N TYR A 56 13.33 12.30 12.40
CA TYR A 56 14.37 13.10 13.04
C TYR A 56 13.87 13.78 14.32
N LEU A 57 12.70 14.41 14.27
CA LEU A 57 12.09 15.11 15.41
C LEU A 57 11.58 14.15 16.48
N ASN A 58 11.12 12.95 16.10
CA ASN A 58 10.67 11.93 17.04
C ASN A 58 11.21 10.54 16.70
N PRO A 59 12.46 10.23 17.09
CA PRO A 59 13.12 8.96 16.80
C PRO A 59 12.40 7.75 17.41
N GLN A 60 11.60 7.95 18.46
CA GLN A 60 10.84 6.87 19.10
C GLN A 60 9.86 6.21 18.12
N LEU A 61 9.38 6.96 17.11
CA LEU A 61 8.50 6.46 16.04
C LEU A 61 9.14 5.36 15.19
N ILE A 62 10.46 5.23 15.16
CA ILE A 62 11.16 4.13 14.47
C ILE A 62 10.89 2.80 15.19
N SER A 63 10.84 2.83 16.51
CA SER A 63 10.59 1.67 17.37
C SER A 63 9.11 1.45 17.68
N GLN A 64 8.25 2.41 17.33
CA GLN A 64 6.82 2.41 17.58
C GLN A 64 6.03 2.40 16.28
N TYR A 65 4.71 2.27 16.38
CA TYR A 65 3.83 2.26 15.22
C TYR A 65 3.53 3.69 14.74
N ASN A 66 3.96 4.07 13.53
CA ASN A 66 3.70 5.40 12.95
C ASN A 66 2.40 5.39 12.15
N SER A 67 1.27 5.47 12.87
CA SER A 67 -0.07 5.44 12.26
C SER A 67 -0.29 6.55 11.24
N LEU A 68 0.25 7.75 11.48
CA LEU A 68 0.12 8.90 10.58
C LEU A 68 0.89 8.69 9.27
N GLY A 69 2.16 8.29 9.34
CA GLY A 69 2.96 8.04 8.14
C GLY A 69 2.38 6.93 7.27
N ILE A 70 1.93 5.85 7.89
CA ILE A 70 1.23 4.74 7.21
C ILE A 70 -0.08 5.24 6.59
N GLY A 71 -0.90 5.98 7.35
CA GLY A 71 -2.16 6.52 6.84
C GLY A 71 -1.95 7.40 5.60
N VAL A 72 -1.06 8.38 5.67
CA VAL A 72 -0.80 9.31 4.56
C VAL A 72 -0.29 8.58 3.31
N THR A 73 0.70 7.70 3.47
CA THR A 73 1.26 6.95 2.34
C THR A 73 0.21 6.04 1.68
N GLN A 74 -0.58 5.31 2.46
CA GLN A 74 -1.62 4.42 1.93
C GLN A 74 -2.76 5.21 1.26
N SER A 75 -3.21 6.31 1.87
CA SER A 75 -4.24 7.17 1.29
C SER A 75 -3.82 7.76 -0.06
N LEU A 76 -2.56 8.20 -0.19
CA LEU A 76 -2.04 8.69 -1.46
C LEU A 76 -2.02 7.61 -2.55
N LEU A 77 -1.63 6.37 -2.22
CA LEU A 77 -1.66 5.27 -3.17
C LEU A 77 -3.09 4.93 -3.63
N ILE A 78 -4.06 4.97 -2.71
CA ILE A 78 -5.48 4.81 -3.05
C ILE A 78 -5.91 5.91 -4.03
N LEU A 79 -5.57 7.17 -3.75
CA LEU A 79 -5.86 8.30 -4.64
C LEU A 79 -5.22 8.10 -6.03
N TYR A 80 -3.97 7.66 -6.10
CA TYR A 80 -3.31 7.40 -7.38
C TYR A 80 -4.00 6.29 -8.16
N SER A 81 -4.43 5.24 -7.48
CA SER A 81 -5.18 4.14 -8.10
C SER A 81 -6.52 4.60 -8.66
N ILE A 82 -7.25 5.44 -7.92
CA ILE A 82 -8.53 6.02 -8.38
C ILE A 82 -8.28 6.96 -9.57
N LEU A 83 -7.25 7.81 -9.52
CA LEU A 83 -6.87 8.67 -10.64
C LEU A 83 -6.55 7.86 -11.89
N TYR A 84 -5.87 6.73 -11.74
CA TYR A 84 -5.59 5.83 -12.84
C TYR A 84 -6.86 5.17 -13.40
N LEU A 85 -7.80 4.72 -12.54
CA LEU A 85 -9.12 4.23 -12.99
C LEU A 85 -9.90 5.31 -13.76
N ALA A 86 -9.91 6.54 -13.27
CA ALA A 86 -10.59 7.65 -13.94
C ALA A 86 -9.96 7.94 -15.32
N LYS A 87 -8.63 7.82 -15.44
CA LYS A 87 -7.92 7.94 -16.72
C LYS A 87 -8.26 6.76 -17.64
N SER A 88 -8.37 5.55 -17.11
CA SER A 88 -8.61 4.35 -17.91
C SER A 88 -9.98 4.36 -18.58
N LEU A 89 -11.00 4.97 -17.98
CA LEU A 89 -12.33 5.13 -18.59
C LEU A 89 -12.34 5.96 -19.88
N LYS A 90 -11.26 6.69 -20.18
CA LYS A 90 -11.16 7.60 -21.34
C LYS A 90 -10.28 7.06 -22.48
N ILE A 91 -9.68 5.87 -22.33
CA ILE A 91 -8.66 5.35 -23.24
C ILE A 91 -9.03 3.92 -23.66
N ASP A 92 -8.95 3.62 -24.96
CA ASP A 92 -9.37 2.32 -25.52
C ASP A 92 -8.43 1.14 -25.20
N LYS A 93 -7.14 1.41 -24.92
CA LYS A 93 -6.17 0.40 -24.48
C LYS A 93 -5.58 0.77 -23.14
N ILE A 94 -5.85 -0.07 -22.14
CA ILE A 94 -5.46 0.16 -20.76
C ILE A 94 -4.54 -0.98 -20.31
N ASP A 95 -3.23 -0.72 -20.36
CA ASP A 95 -2.25 -1.65 -19.82
C ASP A 95 -2.27 -1.60 -18.29
N PHE A 96 -2.26 -2.74 -17.60
CA PHE A 96 -2.20 -2.83 -16.12
C PHE A 96 -3.50 -2.52 -15.35
N LEU A 97 -4.66 -2.47 -16.01
CA LEU A 97 -5.96 -2.27 -15.32
C LEU A 97 -6.23 -3.34 -14.25
N ILE A 98 -5.93 -4.60 -14.56
CA ILE A 98 -6.18 -5.74 -13.65
C ILE A 98 -5.31 -5.61 -12.38
N ILE A 99 -4.03 -5.26 -12.54
CA ILE A 99 -3.15 -4.98 -11.39
C ILE A 99 -3.70 -3.81 -10.59
N ASN A 100 -4.12 -2.73 -11.24
CA ASN A 100 -4.59 -1.54 -10.55
C ASN A 100 -5.85 -1.82 -9.70
N VAL A 101 -6.83 -2.55 -10.24
CA VAL A 101 -8.03 -2.94 -9.50
C VAL A 101 -7.67 -3.84 -8.32
N GLY A 102 -6.82 -4.84 -8.53
CA GLY A 102 -6.35 -5.72 -7.45
C GLY A 102 -5.62 -4.94 -6.35
N LEU A 103 -4.76 -4.00 -6.74
CA LEU A 103 -4.03 -3.12 -5.83
C LEU A 103 -4.99 -2.24 -5.02
N LEU A 104 -5.97 -1.61 -5.67
CA LEU A 104 -6.95 -0.75 -4.99
C LEU A 104 -7.71 -1.52 -3.90
N ILE A 105 -8.23 -2.70 -4.26
CA ILE A 105 -8.97 -3.56 -3.33
C ILE A 105 -8.07 -3.95 -2.15
N TYR A 106 -6.84 -4.38 -2.43
CA TYR A 106 -5.87 -4.70 -1.39
C TYR A 106 -5.57 -3.52 -0.46
N LEU A 107 -5.32 -2.33 -1.01
CA LEU A 107 -5.03 -1.12 -0.23
C LEU A 107 -6.21 -0.74 0.68
N ILE A 108 -7.45 -0.78 0.17
CA ILE A 108 -8.65 -0.49 0.96
C ILE A 108 -8.79 -1.48 2.11
N VAL A 109 -8.68 -2.77 1.84
CA VAL A 109 -8.75 -3.82 2.87
C VAL A 109 -7.65 -3.63 3.91
N SER A 110 -6.42 -3.34 3.47
CA SER A 110 -5.28 -3.12 4.36
C SER A 110 -5.51 -1.92 5.29
N VAL A 111 -5.97 -0.78 4.76
CA VAL A 111 -6.33 0.39 5.56
C VAL A 111 -7.45 0.07 6.55
N LEU A 112 -8.48 -0.67 6.15
CA LEU A 112 -9.55 -1.11 7.05
C LEU A 112 -9.02 -1.93 8.23
N VAL A 113 -8.09 -2.87 7.97
CA VAL A 113 -7.45 -3.66 9.02
C VAL A 113 -6.63 -2.79 9.95
N PHE A 114 -5.93 -1.78 9.42
CA PHE A 114 -5.15 -0.85 10.24
C PHE A 114 -6.03 0.02 11.13
N VAL A 115 -7.10 0.58 10.58
CA VAL A 115 -8.08 1.37 11.34
C VAL A 115 -8.74 0.49 12.40
N ALA A 116 -9.19 -0.71 12.05
CA ALA A 116 -9.78 -1.66 13.00
C ALA A 116 -8.79 -2.08 14.11
N GLY A 117 -7.51 -2.26 13.77
CA GLY A 117 -6.47 -2.55 14.76
C GLY A 117 -6.25 -1.40 15.74
N ASN A 118 -6.29 -0.16 15.27
CA ASN A 118 -6.19 1.01 16.13
C ASN A 118 -7.43 1.15 17.03
N LEU A 119 -8.63 1.02 16.46
CA LEU A 119 -9.90 1.10 17.18
C LEU A 119 -10.13 -0.08 18.14
N SER A 120 -9.52 -1.24 17.90
CA SER A 120 -9.68 -2.41 18.78
C SER A 120 -9.22 -2.17 20.22
N LEU A 121 -8.33 -1.20 20.41
CA LEU A 121 -7.84 -0.77 21.71
C LEU A 121 -8.83 0.13 22.45
N ASP A 122 -9.57 0.94 21.69
CA ASP A 122 -10.48 1.95 22.23
C ASP A 122 -11.91 1.41 22.41
N LEU A 123 -12.32 0.47 21.54
CA LEU A 123 -13.70 -0.02 21.45
C LEU A 123 -13.89 -1.49 21.90
N ASN A 124 -12.89 -2.10 22.55
CA ASN A 124 -12.93 -3.50 23.01
C ASN A 124 -13.36 -4.49 21.91
N ILE A 125 -12.89 -4.30 20.67
CA ILE A 125 -13.23 -5.20 19.57
C ILE A 125 -12.73 -6.61 19.91
N PRO A 126 -13.57 -7.66 19.78
CA PRO A 126 -13.17 -9.03 20.04
C PRO A 126 -11.91 -9.42 19.29
N LYS A 127 -10.92 -9.95 20.01
CA LYS A 127 -9.63 -10.41 19.45
C LYS A 127 -9.80 -11.37 18.26
N LYS A 128 -10.87 -12.17 18.28
CA LYS A 128 -11.23 -13.09 17.19
C LYS A 128 -11.59 -12.34 15.90
N LEU A 129 -12.35 -11.26 15.98
CA LEU A 129 -12.72 -10.44 14.82
C LEU A 129 -11.50 -9.77 14.21
N TYR A 130 -10.62 -9.18 15.04
CA TYR A 130 -9.38 -8.59 14.54
C TYR A 130 -8.49 -9.62 13.82
N ARG A 131 -8.39 -10.84 14.36
CA ARG A 131 -7.63 -11.92 13.72
C ARG A 131 -8.22 -12.31 12.36
N ILE A 132 -9.55 -12.36 12.24
CA ILE A 132 -10.24 -12.59 10.96
C ILE A 132 -9.88 -11.49 9.95
N LEU A 133 -9.88 -10.23 10.36
CA LEU A 133 -9.49 -9.11 9.49
C LEU A 133 -8.05 -9.27 8.98
N ILE A 134 -7.10 -9.65 9.84
CA ILE A 134 -5.72 -9.93 9.42
C ILE A 134 -5.67 -11.04 8.35
N TYR A 135 -6.39 -12.14 8.54
CA TYR A 135 -6.40 -13.23 7.55
C TYR A 135 -7.02 -12.79 6.22
N ILE A 136 -8.08 -12.00 6.26
CA ILE A 136 -8.69 -11.42 5.06
C ILE A 136 -7.65 -10.57 4.31
N ASN A 137 -6.93 -9.68 5.01
CA ASN A 137 -5.88 -8.85 4.41
C ASN A 137 -4.78 -9.71 3.75
N LEU A 138 -4.36 -10.80 4.42
CA LEU A 138 -3.36 -11.72 3.87
C LEU A 138 -3.85 -12.44 2.61
N ILE A 139 -5.12 -12.84 2.55
CA ILE A 139 -5.72 -13.43 1.34
C ILE A 139 -5.72 -12.40 0.19
N PHE A 140 -6.16 -11.17 0.46
CA PHE A 140 -6.15 -10.11 -0.55
C PHE A 140 -4.74 -9.75 -1.03
N TYR A 141 -3.76 -9.79 -0.13
CA TYR A 141 -2.35 -9.63 -0.51
C TYR A 141 -1.91 -10.74 -1.49
N ILE A 142 -2.22 -12.00 -1.21
CA ILE A 142 -1.87 -13.13 -2.10
C ILE A 142 -2.58 -13.01 -3.46
N ILE A 143 -3.86 -12.64 -3.46
CA ILE A 143 -4.61 -12.37 -4.70
C ILE A 143 -3.91 -11.27 -5.49
N PHE A 144 -3.55 -10.15 -4.85
CA PHE A 144 -2.86 -9.04 -5.50
C PHE A 144 -1.51 -9.47 -6.11
N GLN A 145 -0.68 -10.23 -5.38
CA GLN A 145 0.57 -10.78 -5.92
C GLN A 145 0.32 -11.66 -7.15
N THR A 146 -0.72 -12.51 -7.10
CA THR A 146 -1.09 -13.38 -8.22
C THR A 146 -1.50 -12.57 -9.45
N LEU A 147 -2.25 -11.49 -9.28
CA LEU A 147 -2.65 -10.58 -10.37
C LEU A 147 -1.44 -9.90 -11.01
N ILE A 148 -0.42 -9.53 -10.23
CA ILE A 148 0.85 -9.02 -10.78
C ILE A 148 1.49 -10.05 -11.70
N PHE A 149 1.59 -11.32 -11.28
CA PHE A 149 2.17 -12.38 -12.12
C PHE A 149 1.36 -12.64 -13.40
N ILE A 150 0.03 -12.65 -13.32
CA ILE A 150 -0.86 -12.84 -14.47
C ILE A 150 -0.66 -11.72 -15.50
N GLU A 151 -0.67 -10.47 -15.06
CA GLU A 151 -0.55 -9.31 -15.94
C GLU A 151 0.88 -9.18 -16.50
N TRP A 152 1.91 -9.50 -15.71
CA TRP A 152 3.29 -9.57 -16.20
C TRP A 152 3.42 -10.60 -17.33
N ARG A 153 2.88 -11.82 -17.14
CA ARG A 153 2.85 -12.83 -18.19
C ARG A 153 2.09 -12.32 -19.42
N LYS A 154 0.94 -11.66 -19.25
CA LYS A 154 0.15 -11.12 -20.37
C LYS A 154 0.92 -10.07 -21.20
N ASN A 155 1.59 -9.12 -20.53
CA ASN A 155 2.19 -7.96 -21.19
C ASN A 155 3.63 -8.20 -21.69
N TYR A 156 4.37 -9.14 -21.10
CA TYR A 156 5.79 -9.36 -21.40
C TYR A 156 6.12 -10.74 -22.00
N TYR A 157 5.31 -11.79 -21.80
CA TYR A 157 5.64 -13.14 -22.28
C TYR A 157 5.54 -13.31 -23.81
N LYS A 158 4.68 -12.54 -24.49
CA LYS A 158 4.41 -12.72 -25.94
C LYS A 158 5.26 -11.85 -26.88
N LYS A 159 6.22 -11.07 -26.38
CA LYS A 159 7.11 -10.26 -27.24
C LYS A 159 8.32 -11.03 -27.79
N THR A 160 8.60 -12.23 -27.30
CA THR A 160 9.79 -13.01 -27.67
C THR A 160 9.62 -13.91 -28.91
N LEU A 161 8.44 -13.94 -29.55
CA LEU A 161 8.15 -14.80 -30.72
C LEU A 161 7.89 -14.02 -32.01
N ARG A 162 8.18 -12.71 -32.03
CA ARG A 162 8.16 -11.84 -33.21
C ARG A 162 9.32 -10.84 -33.11
N SER A 163 10.54 -11.34 -33.26
CA SER A 163 11.73 -10.55 -33.58
C SER A 163 12.48 -11.23 -34.70
#